data_AF-A0A161XAP6-F1
#
_entry.id   AF-A0A161XAP6-F1
#
_cell.length_a   1.000
_cell.length_b   1.000
_cell.length_c   1.000
_cell.angle_alpha   90.00
_cell.angle_beta   90.00
_cell.angle_gamma   90.00
#
_symmetry.space_group_name_H-M   'P 1'
#
loop_
_entity.id
_entity.type
_entity.pdbx_description
1 polymer ?
#
loop_
_entity_poly.entity_id
_entity_poly.type
_entity_poly.pdbx_seq_one_letter_code
_entity_poly.pdbx_strand_id
1 'polypeptide(L)' 'MDNQSVKDLRVGLGWSQYELADYLGVKQPTVARIELGQEVPGPIKRLLYILKAQENLPQAA' A
#
# COMPACT_ATOMS: atom_id res chain seq x y z
N MET A 1 2.88 8.58 4.98
CA MET A 1 3.42 7.48 4.18
C MET A 1 3.86 8.10 2.88
N ASP A 2 5.13 7.95 2.57
CA ASP A 2 5.71 8.37 1.30
C ASP A 2 5.67 7.22 0.29
N ASN A 3 6.12 7.50 -0.93
CA ASN A 3 6.10 6.58 -2.06
C ASN A 3 6.95 5.32 -1.81
N GLN A 4 8.12 5.49 -1.21
CA GLN A 4 9.01 4.38 -0.87
C GLN A 4 8.36 3.46 0.18
N SER A 5 7.76 4.03 1.22
CA SER A 5 7.02 3.27 2.24
C SER A 5 5.86 2.46 1.66
N VAL A 6 5.21 2.93 0.58
CA VAL A 6 4.15 2.16 -0.12
C VAL A 6 4.72 0.89 -0.72
N LYS A 7 5.83 1.02 -1.44
CA LYS A 7 6.52 -0.11 -2.05
C LYS A 7 7.02 -1.10 -1.00
N ASP A 8 7.62 -0.59 0.07
CA ASP A 8 8.17 -1.41 1.14
C ASP A 8 7.07 -2.19 1.88
N LEU A 9 5.94 -1.54 2.19
CA LEU A 9 4.78 -2.22 2.78
C LEU A 9 4.27 -3.35 1.87
N ARG A 10 4.11 -3.07 0.58
CA ARG A 10 3.65 -4.07 -0.38
C ARG A 10 4.59 -5.26 -0.47
N VAL A 11 5.89 -5.01 -0.58
CA VAL A 11 6.90 -6.07 -0.68
C VAL A 11 7.00 -6.85 0.63
N GLY A 12 6.90 -6.18 1.78
CA GLY A 12 6.86 -6.83 3.09
C GLY A 12 5.67 -7.77 3.27
N LEU A 13 4.52 -7.44 2.67
CA LEU A 13 3.34 -8.32 2.61
C LEU A 13 3.47 -9.45 1.56
N GLY A 14 4.53 -9.47 0.76
CA GLY A 14 4.68 -10.42 -0.36
C GLY A 14 3.74 -10.15 -1.54
N TRP A 15 3.14 -8.95 -1.61
CA TRP A 15 2.12 -8.63 -2.61
C TRP A 15 2.72 -8.07 -3.91
N SER A 16 2.06 -8.39 -5.02
CA SER A 16 2.19 -7.71 -6.30
C SER A 16 1.50 -6.35 -6.28
N GLN A 17 1.82 -5.50 -7.25
CA GLN A 17 1.13 -4.20 -7.41
C GLN A 17 -0.36 -4.37 -7.73
N TYR A 18 -0.76 -5.52 -8.30
CA TYR A 18 -2.18 -5.84 -8.54
C TYR A 18 -2.92 -6.13 -7.24
N GLU A 19 -2.33 -6.90 -6.33
CA GLU A 19 -2.95 -7.21 -5.03
C GLU A 19 -3.09 -5.96 -4.15
N LEU A 20 -2.06 -5.09 -4.13
CA LEU A 20 -2.21 -3.80 -3.44
C LEU A 20 -3.29 -2.93 -4.10
N ALA A 21 -3.37 -2.93 -5.43
CA ALA A 21 -4.39 -2.16 -6.14
C ALA A 21 -5.81 -2.66 -5.85
N ASP A 22 -5.99 -3.97 -5.80
CA ASP A 22 -7.24 -4.63 -5.44
C ASP A 22 -7.67 -4.24 -4.02
N TYR A 23 -6.76 -4.34 -3.05
CA TYR A 23 -7.00 -3.90 -1.68
C TYR A 23 -7.41 -2.43 -1.58
N LEU A 24 -6.75 -1.56 -2.34
CA LEU A 24 -7.03 -0.12 -2.35
C LEU A 24 -8.26 0.27 -3.20
N GLY A 25 -8.86 -0.67 -3.94
CA GLY A 25 -9.97 -0.41 -4.85
C GLY A 25 -9.60 0.47 -6.05
N VAL A 26 -8.34 0.38 -6.51
CA VAL A 26 -7.82 1.17 -7.65
C VAL A 26 -7.28 0.26 -8.75
N LYS A 27 -6.90 0.85 -9.89
CA LYS A 27 -6.21 0.11 -10.95
C LYS A 27 -4.71 0.02 -10.65
N GLN A 28 -4.07 -1.09 -11.04
CA GLN A 28 -2.63 -1.30 -10.84
C GLN A 28 -1.74 -0.15 -11.33
N PRO A 29 -2.01 0.53 -12.46
CA PRO A 29 -1.21 1.69 -12.87
C PRO A 29 -1.23 2.84 -11.86
N THR A 30 -2.27 2.99 -11.04
CA THR A 30 -2.30 3.97 -9.95
C THR A 30 -1.26 3.65 -8.89
N VAL A 31 -1.13 2.37 -8.50
CA VAL A 31 -0.10 1.91 -7.56
C VAL A 31 1.29 2.13 -8.16
N ALA A 32 1.50 1.79 -9.44
CA ALA A 32 2.77 2.00 -10.11
C ALA A 32 3.19 3.49 -10.11
N ARG A 33 2.28 4.42 -10.43
CA ARG A 33 2.56 5.87 -10.37
C ARG A 33 2.90 6.34 -8.97
N ILE A 34 2.16 5.86 -7.97
CA ILE A 34 2.47 6.14 -6.57
C ILE A 34 3.87 5.65 -6.24
N GLU A 35 4.23 4.39 -6.53
CA GLU A 35 5.58 3.89 -6.22
C GLU A 35 6.70 4.62 -6.99
N LEU A 36 6.39 5.24 -8.13
CA LEU A 36 7.31 6.05 -8.92
C LEU A 36 7.41 7.53 -8.49
N GLY A 37 6.70 7.93 -7.42
CA GLY A 37 6.82 9.27 -6.85
C GLY A 37 5.63 10.20 -7.06
N GLN A 38 4.52 9.72 -7.65
CA GLN A 38 3.28 10.50 -7.66
C GLN A 38 2.78 10.69 -6.22
N GLU A 39 2.37 11.90 -5.85
CA GLU A 39 1.80 12.15 -4.53
C GLU A 39 0.63 11.18 -4.22
N VAL A 40 0.63 10.64 -3.00
CA VAL A 40 -0.41 9.70 -2.55
C VAL A 40 -1.68 10.46 -2.21
N PRO A 41 -2.82 10.21 -2.92
CA PRO A 41 -4.08 10.87 -2.61
C PRO A 41 -4.54 10.60 -1.17
N GLY A 42 -5.15 11.59 -0.52
CA GLY A 42 -5.56 11.50 0.89
C GLY A 42 -6.35 10.24 1.28
N PRO A 43 -7.40 9.84 0.53
CA PRO A 43 -8.15 8.61 0.83
C PRO A 43 -7.28 7.34 0.75
N ILE A 44 -6.43 7.23 -0.27
CA ILE A 44 -5.48 6.12 -0.43
C ILE A 44 -4.47 6.12 0.71
N LYS A 45 -3.95 7.29 1.08
CA LYS A 45 -3.01 7.46 2.19
C LYS A 45 -3.60 6.95 3.50
N ARG A 46 -4.89 7.19 3.76
CA ARG A 46 -5.61 6.66 4.93
C ARG A 46 -5.68 5.13 4.92
N LEU A 47 -6.05 4.52 3.80
CA LEU A 47 -6.13 3.06 3.68
C LEU A 47 -4.76 2.39 3.86
N LEU A 48 -3.70 3.01 3.33
CA LEU A 48 -2.33 2.55 3.49
C LEU A 48 -1.87 2.60 4.96
N TYR A 49 -2.25 3.64 5.71
CA TYR A 49 -1.98 3.69 7.15
C TYR A 49 -2.73 2.61 7.93
N ILE A 50 -3.97 2.31 7.55
CA ILE A 50 -4.74 1.21 8.17
C ILE A 50 -4.06 -0.13 7.89
N LEU A 51 -3.68 -0.40 6.63
CA LEU A 51 -2.99 -1.63 6.24
C LEU A 51 -1.68 -1.79 7.00
N LYS A 52 -0.87 -0.73 7.10
CA LYS A 52 0.37 -0.75 7.87
C LYS A 52 0.13 -1.04 9.35
N ALA A 53 -0.91 -0.47 9.94
CA ALA A 53 -1.25 -0.75 11.33
C ALA A 53 -1.66 -2.22 11.55
N GLN A 54 -2.38 -2.82 10.59
CA GLN A 54 -2.79 -4.23 10.64
C GLN A 54 -1.62 -5.21 10.48
N GLU A 55 -0.66 -4.91 9.61
CA GLU A 55 0.55 -5.72 9.43
C GLU A 55 1.40 -5.79 10.70
N ASN A 56 1.41 -4.72 11.50
CA ASN A 56 2.15 -4.66 12.77
C ASN A 56 1.41 -5.29 13.96
N LEU A 57 0.23 -5.88 13.76
CA LEU A 57 -0.44 -6.62 14.83
C LEU A 57 0.19 -8.01 14.94
N PRO A 58 0.53 -8.48 16.16
CA PRO A 58 0.97 -9.85 16.33
C PRO A 58 -0.14 -10.77 15.81
N GLN A 59 0.20 -11.61 14.82
CA GLN A 59 -0.71 -12.66 14.39
C GLN A 59 -1.03 -13.49 15.63
N ALA A 60 -2.31 -13.60 15.98
CA ALA A 60 -2.75 -14.47 17.06
C ALA A 60 -2.29 -15.88 16.71
N ALA A 61 -1.35 -16.40 17.52
CA ALA A 61 -0.75 -17.71 17.39
C ALA A 61 -1.76 -18.85 17.62
#